data_AF-A0A8H6X7J7-F1
#
_entry.id   AF-A0A8H6X7J7-F1
#
_cell.length_a   1.000
_cell.length_b   1.000
_cell.length_c   1.000
_cell.angle_alpha   90.00
_cell.angle_beta   90.00
_cell.angle_gamma   90.00
#
_symmetry.space_group_name_H-M   'P 1'
#
loop_
_entity.id
_entity.type
_entity.pdbx_description
1 polymer ?
#
loop_
_entity_poly.entity_id
_entity_poly.type
_entity_poly.pdbx_seq_one_letter_code
_entity_poly.pdbx_strand_id
1 'polypeptide(L)'
;MHRLLSAVLTVAALTLCANSQSAPIIDLGYAQYQGTVSPANISHFLGIRYAAAPLGDLRFRAPQPPANVTGVQQATVEPNQCFQASNGVSPTNPLETRAPEVISTEDCLFLNVYYPSDAAGTPVEKLPVLVWIHGGGYLAGQASAYNGEDVIDQSNRGLVVVIIQYRLGVFGFLPGAKVKANGALNAGLLDQDFALRWVNRHINKFGGDPSKVTIWGESAGAGSVLQQVVANNGNTKPQLFRGAITSSTFLPSQYKYNHRIPELLFSEVVAQTNCTTAADTMACLRTADANALQTANTQINNGGFFGTFLFVPVVDGTFIIQRPTLSLLENKVNGEALLSVTNTFEGDDFVNQNTGATANATQYALDLFPDFGPAQADKVGQLYAGLGTPLFQENAIQGESIFICPTYFILGAFRGRAFKAEFAIPPGLHANDVAYYWPTLSTPPFQNTDFINAFAQIFTAFAISLDPNVKVSPTITPPWAKWDDVRRTEMNFNKTEAGAPVVRTVKTDEALLERCRFWDSVNVGSLTAQ
;
A
#
# COMPACT_ATOMS: atom_id res chain seq x y z
N MET A 1 12.64 -18.38 -85.80
CA MET A 1 11.88 -17.65 -84.76
C MET A 1 11.47 -18.65 -83.68
N HIS A 2 11.92 -18.42 -82.44
CA HIS A 2 11.86 -19.37 -81.32
C HIS A 2 10.43 -19.67 -80.85
N ARG A 3 10.15 -20.95 -80.56
CA ARG A 3 8.95 -21.42 -79.87
C ARG A 3 9.22 -21.45 -78.36
N LEU A 4 8.47 -20.68 -77.59
CA LEU A 4 8.43 -20.73 -76.13
C LEU A 4 7.21 -21.57 -75.70
N LEU A 5 7.45 -22.67 -74.98
CA LEU A 5 6.45 -23.34 -74.16
C LEU A 5 6.47 -22.69 -72.77
N SER A 6 5.32 -22.13 -72.35
CA SER A 6 5.10 -21.70 -70.96
C SER A 6 4.20 -22.73 -70.27
N ALA A 7 4.75 -23.42 -69.27
CA ALA A 7 4.02 -24.27 -68.36
C ALA A 7 3.29 -23.41 -67.32
N VAL A 8 1.99 -23.65 -67.12
CA VAL A 8 1.20 -23.02 -66.05
C VAL A 8 1.27 -23.91 -64.82
N LEU A 9 1.92 -23.41 -63.76
CA LEU A 9 1.94 -24.02 -62.43
C LEU A 9 0.82 -23.38 -61.59
N THR A 10 -0.22 -24.14 -61.25
CA THR A 10 -1.25 -23.72 -60.30
C THR A 10 -0.79 -23.99 -58.87
N VAL A 11 -0.47 -22.93 -58.11
CA VAL A 11 -0.23 -23.01 -56.67
C VAL A 11 -1.56 -22.82 -55.95
N ALA A 12 -2.06 -23.88 -55.32
CA ALA A 12 -3.20 -23.81 -54.40
C ALA A 12 -2.73 -23.22 -53.06
N ALA A 13 -3.20 -22.02 -52.73
CA ALA A 13 -2.97 -21.40 -51.44
C ALA A 13 -3.88 -22.06 -50.38
N LEU A 14 -3.27 -22.85 -49.49
CA LEU A 14 -3.89 -23.28 -48.23
C LEU A 14 -3.89 -22.08 -47.27
N THR A 15 -5.03 -21.39 -47.16
CA THR A 15 -5.27 -20.44 -46.07
C THR A 15 -5.41 -21.22 -44.76
N LEU A 16 -4.34 -21.22 -43.96
CA LEU A 16 -4.42 -21.55 -42.54
C LEU A 16 -5.31 -20.50 -41.86
N CYS A 17 -6.56 -20.87 -41.56
CA CYS A 17 -7.36 -20.14 -40.58
C CYS A 17 -6.68 -20.31 -39.21
N ALA A 18 -5.86 -19.32 -38.82
CA ALA A 18 -5.51 -19.16 -37.43
C ALA A 18 -6.83 -18.92 -36.67
N ASN A 19 -7.18 -19.83 -35.75
CA ASN A 19 -8.26 -19.62 -34.80
C ASN A 19 -7.91 -18.37 -34.00
N SER A 20 -8.49 -17.22 -34.36
CA SER A 20 -8.48 -16.03 -33.51
C SER A 20 -9.32 -16.38 -32.29
N GLN A 21 -8.65 -16.82 -31.24
CA GLN A 21 -9.28 -17.18 -29.97
C GLN A 21 -9.88 -15.89 -29.39
N SER A 22 -11.20 -15.85 -29.22
CA SER A 22 -11.89 -14.64 -28.78
C SER A 22 -11.45 -14.29 -27.36
N ALA A 23 -10.96 -13.07 -27.16
CA ALA A 23 -10.52 -12.58 -25.86
C ALA A 23 -11.66 -12.64 -24.80
N PRO A 24 -11.34 -12.97 -23.53
CA PRO A 24 -12.34 -13.27 -22.50
C PRO A 24 -13.19 -12.05 -22.17
N ILE A 25 -14.48 -12.26 -21.99
CA ILE A 25 -15.44 -11.23 -21.58
C ILE A 25 -16.03 -11.61 -20.22
N ILE A 26 -15.96 -10.68 -19.26
CA ILE A 26 -16.59 -10.82 -17.95
C ILE A 26 -17.72 -9.79 -17.82
N ASP A 27 -18.93 -10.28 -17.55
CA ASP A 27 -20.10 -9.45 -17.30
C ASP A 27 -20.26 -9.20 -15.81
N LEU A 28 -20.06 -7.96 -15.35
CA LEU A 28 -20.19 -7.57 -13.95
C LEU A 28 -21.63 -7.18 -13.56
N GLY A 29 -22.55 -7.10 -14.52
CA GLY A 29 -23.93 -6.66 -14.37
C GLY A 29 -24.09 -5.16 -14.66
N TYR A 30 -23.18 -4.31 -14.17
CA TYR A 30 -23.17 -2.87 -14.51
C TYR A 30 -22.38 -2.58 -15.78
N ALA A 31 -21.43 -3.43 -16.15
CA ALA A 31 -20.63 -3.31 -17.36
C ALA A 31 -20.08 -4.69 -17.77
N GLN A 32 -19.82 -4.86 -19.06
CA GLN A 32 -19.07 -6.00 -19.60
C GLN A 32 -17.67 -5.54 -19.95
N TYR A 33 -16.65 -6.27 -19.49
CA TYR A 33 -15.25 -5.98 -19.80
C TYR A 33 -14.66 -7.08 -20.66
N GLN A 34 -13.84 -6.70 -21.65
CA GLN A 34 -13.01 -7.63 -22.42
C GLN A 34 -11.56 -7.48 -22.00
N GLY A 35 -10.99 -8.56 -21.49
CA GLY A 35 -9.59 -8.65 -21.10
C GLY A 35 -8.74 -9.29 -22.19
N THR A 36 -7.64 -9.88 -21.75
CA THR A 36 -6.60 -10.48 -22.59
C THR A 36 -6.10 -11.76 -21.90
N VAL A 37 -5.45 -12.65 -22.64
CA VAL A 37 -4.83 -13.88 -22.09
C VAL A 37 -3.36 -13.90 -22.50
N SER A 38 -2.46 -14.02 -21.53
CA SER A 38 -1.04 -14.15 -21.80
C SER A 38 -0.68 -15.55 -22.30
N PRO A 39 0.47 -15.75 -22.98
CA PRO A 39 0.95 -17.07 -23.39
C PRO A 39 1.14 -18.05 -22.22
N ALA A 40 1.29 -17.52 -21.00
CA ALA A 40 1.35 -18.28 -19.78
C ALA A 40 -0.04 -18.71 -19.27
N ASN A 41 -1.12 -18.51 -20.03
CA ASN A 41 -2.51 -18.77 -19.61
C ASN A 41 -2.87 -18.05 -18.30
N ILE A 42 -2.56 -16.76 -18.24
CA ILE A 42 -3.04 -15.86 -17.21
C ILE A 42 -3.89 -14.81 -17.91
N SER A 43 -5.15 -14.70 -17.50
CA SER A 43 -6.04 -13.66 -17.99
C SER A 43 -5.80 -12.38 -17.20
N HIS A 44 -5.75 -11.24 -17.90
CA HIS A 44 -5.65 -9.93 -17.27
C HIS A 44 -6.76 -8.98 -17.76
N PHE A 45 -7.33 -8.27 -16.79
CA PHE A 45 -8.32 -7.22 -16.98
C PHE A 45 -7.81 -5.95 -16.31
N LEU A 46 -7.36 -5.01 -17.12
CA LEU A 46 -6.70 -3.78 -16.69
C LEU A 46 -7.68 -2.61 -16.77
N GLY A 47 -7.71 -1.76 -15.75
CA GLY A 47 -8.54 -0.56 -15.75
C GLY A 47 -10.05 -0.80 -15.56
N ILE A 48 -10.45 -1.80 -14.76
CA ILE A 48 -11.86 -1.98 -14.39
C ILE A 48 -12.27 -0.84 -13.44
N ARG A 49 -13.32 -0.10 -13.81
CA ARG A 49 -13.87 0.96 -12.96
C ARG A 49 -14.66 0.36 -11.80
N TYR A 50 -14.15 0.47 -10.57
CA TYR A 50 -14.84 -0.06 -9.39
C TYR A 50 -15.74 0.98 -8.70
N ALA A 51 -15.53 2.28 -8.97
CA ALA A 51 -16.32 3.39 -8.45
C ALA A 51 -16.53 4.49 -9.51
N ALA A 52 -17.55 5.33 -9.33
CA ALA A 52 -17.78 6.51 -10.14
C ALA A 52 -16.57 7.46 -10.07
N ALA A 53 -16.28 8.16 -11.17
CA ALA A 53 -15.22 9.15 -11.22
C ALA A 53 -15.47 10.23 -10.14
N PRO A 54 -14.52 10.50 -9.23
CA PRO A 54 -14.71 11.41 -8.10
C PRO A 54 -14.59 12.90 -8.50
N LEU A 55 -15.29 13.28 -9.58
CA LEU A 55 -15.25 14.60 -10.20
C LEU A 55 -16.37 15.51 -9.68
N GLY A 56 -16.17 16.82 -9.80
CA GLY A 56 -17.20 17.82 -9.50
C GLY A 56 -17.74 17.66 -8.09
N ASP A 57 -19.07 17.45 -7.94
CA ASP A 57 -19.65 17.30 -6.61
C ASP A 57 -19.17 16.03 -5.86
N LEU A 58 -18.66 15.02 -6.57
CA LEU A 58 -18.08 13.81 -5.95
C LEU A 58 -16.67 14.05 -5.39
N ARG A 59 -16.04 15.19 -5.69
CA ARG A 59 -14.76 15.56 -5.10
C ARG A 59 -14.89 15.70 -3.58
N PHE A 60 -13.92 15.15 -2.86
CA PHE A 60 -13.89 15.07 -1.38
C PHE A 60 -15.12 14.37 -0.77
N ARG A 61 -15.76 13.46 -1.51
CA ARG A 61 -16.84 12.59 -1.00
C ARG A 61 -16.42 11.13 -1.04
N ALA A 62 -17.16 10.30 -0.29
CA ALA A 62 -17.01 8.85 -0.33
C ALA A 62 -17.31 8.32 -1.75
N PRO A 63 -16.59 7.29 -2.22
CA PRO A 63 -16.82 6.70 -3.54
C PRO A 63 -18.26 6.23 -3.70
N GLN A 64 -18.77 6.33 -4.93
CA GLN A 64 -20.12 5.90 -5.30
C GLN A 64 -20.05 4.77 -6.32
N PRO A 65 -21.12 3.95 -6.46
CA PRO A 65 -21.18 2.94 -7.50
C PRO A 65 -20.93 3.52 -8.91
N PRO A 66 -20.20 2.82 -9.78
CA PRO A 66 -19.99 3.27 -11.15
C PRO A 66 -21.32 3.25 -11.92
N ALA A 67 -21.38 4.04 -13.00
CA ALA A 67 -22.54 4.04 -13.89
C ALA A 67 -22.70 2.69 -14.60
N ASN A 68 -23.94 2.35 -14.95
CA ASN A 68 -24.20 1.24 -15.86
C ASN A 68 -23.77 1.63 -17.27
N VAL A 69 -22.96 0.81 -17.91
CA VAL A 69 -22.46 1.03 -19.27
C VAL A 69 -22.92 -0.10 -20.17
N THR A 70 -23.57 0.26 -21.29
CA THR A 70 -23.99 -0.71 -22.31
C THR A 70 -22.82 -1.06 -23.23
N GLY A 71 -22.75 -2.32 -23.64
CA GLY A 71 -21.72 -2.81 -24.55
C GLY A 71 -20.40 -3.14 -23.85
N VAL A 72 -19.50 -3.77 -24.61
CA VAL A 72 -18.24 -4.31 -24.10
C VAL A 72 -17.19 -3.20 -23.99
N GLN A 73 -16.67 -3.00 -22.78
CA GLN A 73 -15.59 -2.07 -22.46
C GLN A 73 -14.25 -2.80 -22.59
N GLN A 74 -13.23 -2.13 -23.11
CA GLN A 74 -11.89 -2.70 -23.18
C GLN A 74 -11.19 -2.58 -21.83
N ALA A 75 -10.70 -3.70 -21.30
CA ALA A 75 -9.91 -3.80 -20.07
C ALA A 75 -8.50 -4.33 -20.40
N THR A 76 -7.86 -3.72 -21.39
CA THR A 76 -6.60 -4.18 -21.99
C THR A 76 -5.45 -3.18 -21.81
N VAL A 77 -5.72 -2.04 -21.16
CA VAL A 77 -4.78 -0.95 -20.95
C VAL A 77 -4.83 -0.54 -19.48
N GLU A 78 -3.65 -0.25 -18.93
CA GLU A 78 -3.50 0.25 -17.56
C GLU A 78 -4.29 1.55 -17.33
N PRO A 79 -4.90 1.74 -16.14
CA PRO A 79 -5.64 2.95 -15.84
C PRO A 79 -4.70 4.13 -15.66
N ASN A 80 -5.25 5.34 -15.86
CA ASN A 80 -4.54 6.56 -15.46
C ASN A 80 -4.28 6.54 -13.95
N GLN A 81 -3.14 7.11 -13.53
CA GLN A 81 -2.83 7.24 -12.12
C GLN A 81 -3.61 8.39 -11.47
N CYS A 82 -3.85 8.27 -10.17
CA CYS A 82 -4.36 9.40 -9.40
C CYS A 82 -3.32 10.53 -9.34
N PHE A 83 -3.75 11.75 -9.05
CA PHE A 83 -2.87 12.88 -8.77
C PHE A 83 -1.80 12.55 -7.71
N GLN A 84 -0.54 12.86 -8.02
CA GLN A 84 0.64 12.49 -7.24
C GLN A 84 1.26 13.72 -6.55
N ALA A 85 1.93 13.54 -5.41
CA ALA A 85 2.81 14.52 -4.79
C ALA A 85 4.04 13.84 -4.19
N SER A 86 5.03 14.63 -3.76
CA SER A 86 6.22 14.13 -3.07
C SER A 86 6.11 14.34 -1.56
N ASN A 87 6.93 13.63 -0.79
CA ASN A 87 7.16 13.89 0.63
C ASN A 87 7.74 15.29 0.89
N GLY A 88 7.77 15.69 2.17
CA GLY A 88 8.42 16.94 2.60
C GLY A 88 9.87 16.99 2.18
N VAL A 89 10.26 18.09 1.53
CA VAL A 89 11.63 18.34 1.03
C VAL A 89 12.26 19.56 1.68
N SER A 90 11.54 20.32 2.51
CA SER A 90 12.05 21.56 3.10
C SER A 90 13.18 21.32 4.09
N PRO A 91 14.34 21.96 3.87
CA PRO A 91 15.28 22.32 4.92
C PRO A 91 15.21 23.83 5.20
N THR A 92 14.24 24.56 4.61
CA THR A 92 14.18 25.96 4.06
C THR A 92 14.53 26.13 2.54
N ASN A 93 13.89 25.39 1.61
CA ASN A 93 14.41 24.95 0.28
C ASN A 93 14.58 25.96 -0.91
N PRO A 94 15.43 25.63 -1.91
CA PRO A 94 14.90 25.08 -3.18
C PRO A 94 15.69 23.88 -3.74
N LEU A 95 14.98 22.83 -4.17
CA LEU A 95 15.20 22.00 -5.37
C LEU A 95 14.15 20.88 -5.46
N GLU A 96 13.49 20.78 -6.62
CA GLU A 96 12.55 19.74 -7.05
C GLU A 96 13.29 18.70 -7.90
N THR A 97 13.04 17.41 -7.69
CA THR A 97 13.27 16.40 -8.74
C THR A 97 11.92 15.83 -9.16
N ARG A 98 11.50 16.19 -10.36
CA ARG A 98 10.22 15.81 -10.97
C ARG A 98 10.36 14.40 -11.56
N ALA A 99 9.51 13.46 -11.16
CA ALA A 99 9.33 12.21 -11.89
C ALA A 99 8.68 12.48 -13.26
N PRO A 100 8.91 11.63 -14.29
CA PRO A 100 8.34 11.81 -15.63
C PRO A 100 6.80 11.80 -15.62
N GLU A 101 6.21 12.58 -16.53
CA GLU A 101 4.75 12.78 -16.66
C GLU A 101 4.03 11.51 -17.15
N VAL A 102 3.55 10.68 -16.23
CA VAL A 102 2.39 9.82 -16.47
C VAL A 102 1.13 10.68 -16.27
N ILE A 103 0.13 10.53 -17.14
CA ILE A 103 -1.13 11.30 -17.06
C ILE A 103 -1.78 11.03 -15.70
N SER A 104 -1.76 12.06 -14.84
CA SER A 104 -2.39 12.04 -13.54
C SER A 104 -3.73 12.75 -13.63
N THR A 105 -4.78 12.16 -13.04
CA THR A 105 -6.15 12.65 -13.17
C THR A 105 -6.96 12.37 -11.90
N GLU A 106 -8.05 13.11 -11.72
CA GLU A 106 -9.04 12.79 -10.68
C GLU A 106 -9.88 11.56 -11.04
N ASP A 107 -10.09 11.29 -12.33
CA ASP A 107 -10.77 10.07 -12.77
C ASP A 107 -9.80 8.88 -12.74
N CYS A 108 -9.58 8.32 -11.55
CA CYS A 108 -8.55 7.32 -11.30
C CYS A 108 -9.02 6.09 -10.49
N LEU A 109 -10.32 5.96 -10.19
CA LEU A 109 -10.86 4.86 -9.35
C LEU A 109 -11.05 3.56 -10.15
N PHE A 110 -9.93 2.91 -10.45
CA PHE A 110 -9.83 1.67 -11.20
C PHE A 110 -9.10 0.58 -10.43
N LEU A 111 -9.28 -0.67 -10.86
CA LEU A 111 -8.50 -1.81 -10.40
C LEU A 111 -8.14 -2.72 -11.56
N ASN A 112 -7.12 -3.53 -11.36
CA ASN A 112 -6.69 -4.58 -12.27
C ASN A 112 -6.98 -5.95 -11.64
N VAL A 113 -7.39 -6.92 -12.45
CA VAL A 113 -7.60 -8.31 -12.02
C VAL A 113 -6.79 -9.25 -12.89
N TYR A 114 -6.02 -10.11 -12.25
CA TYR A 114 -5.21 -11.16 -12.88
C TYR A 114 -5.65 -12.51 -12.32
N TYR A 115 -5.82 -13.51 -13.18
CA TYR A 115 -6.22 -14.85 -12.73
C TYR A 115 -5.71 -15.96 -13.68
N PRO A 116 -5.33 -17.14 -13.14
CA PRO A 116 -5.04 -18.32 -13.94
C PRO A 116 -6.26 -18.75 -14.76
N SER A 117 -6.05 -19.04 -16.04
CA SER A 117 -7.11 -19.45 -16.96
C SER A 117 -6.64 -20.55 -17.91
N ASP A 118 -7.55 -21.06 -18.76
CA ASP A 118 -7.17 -21.80 -19.96
C ASP A 118 -6.86 -20.85 -21.13
N ALA A 119 -6.44 -21.38 -22.28
CA ALA A 119 -6.16 -20.57 -23.47
C ALA A 119 -7.39 -19.80 -24.00
N ALA A 120 -8.62 -20.21 -23.61
CA ALA A 120 -9.86 -19.49 -23.95
C ALA A 120 -10.23 -18.42 -22.91
N GLY A 121 -9.42 -18.27 -21.85
CA GLY A 121 -9.63 -17.30 -20.78
C GLY A 121 -10.65 -17.75 -19.72
N THR A 122 -11.04 -19.02 -19.71
CA THR A 122 -11.92 -19.61 -18.69
C THR A 122 -11.20 -19.63 -17.33
N PRO A 123 -11.76 -19.04 -16.26
CA PRO A 123 -11.09 -19.00 -14.96
C PRO A 123 -10.94 -20.37 -14.30
N VAL A 124 -9.86 -20.55 -13.53
CA VAL A 124 -9.80 -21.59 -12.50
C VAL A 124 -10.64 -21.15 -11.31
N GLU A 125 -11.60 -21.98 -10.91
CA GLU A 125 -12.62 -21.62 -9.92
C GLU A 125 -12.17 -21.76 -8.45
N LYS A 126 -12.72 -20.90 -7.59
CA LYS A 126 -12.57 -20.87 -6.12
C LYS A 126 -11.14 -20.72 -5.61
N LEU A 127 -10.31 -19.94 -6.30
CA LEU A 127 -8.97 -19.60 -5.83
C LEU A 127 -9.01 -18.53 -4.72
N PRO A 128 -8.14 -18.61 -3.69
CA PRO A 128 -7.93 -17.49 -2.78
C PRO A 128 -7.58 -16.20 -3.52
N VAL A 129 -7.99 -15.06 -2.96
CA VAL A 129 -7.82 -13.75 -3.59
C VAL A 129 -6.81 -12.95 -2.79
N LEU A 130 -5.81 -12.39 -3.47
CA LEU A 130 -4.88 -11.44 -2.90
C LEU A 130 -5.20 -10.04 -3.45
N VAL A 131 -5.47 -9.09 -2.56
CA VAL A 131 -5.71 -7.69 -2.94
C VAL A 131 -4.49 -6.87 -2.53
N TRP A 132 -3.79 -6.30 -3.51
CA TRP A 132 -2.63 -5.45 -3.32
C TRP A 132 -3.04 -3.98 -3.20
N ILE A 133 -2.54 -3.32 -2.15
CA ILE A 133 -2.67 -1.89 -1.88
C ILE A 133 -1.28 -1.27 -1.96
N HIS A 134 -1.05 -0.41 -2.94
CA HIS A 134 0.27 0.16 -3.19
C HIS A 134 0.72 1.13 -2.09
N GLY A 135 2.04 1.32 -1.96
CA GLY A 135 2.67 2.30 -1.09
C GLY A 135 2.71 3.71 -1.67
N GLY A 136 3.59 4.55 -1.13
CA GLY A 136 3.81 5.94 -1.60
C GLY A 136 3.38 7.04 -0.63
N GLY A 137 3.40 6.76 0.68
CA GLY A 137 3.16 7.78 1.72
C GLY A 137 1.78 8.45 1.69
N TYR A 138 0.80 7.82 1.05
CA TYR A 138 -0.52 8.38 0.72
C TYR A 138 -0.49 9.56 -0.27
N LEU A 139 0.66 9.88 -0.87
CA LEU A 139 0.84 10.98 -1.82
C LEU A 139 1.13 10.51 -3.25
N ALA A 140 1.73 9.33 -3.39
CA ALA A 140 2.11 8.76 -4.66
C ALA A 140 1.79 7.25 -4.75
N GLY A 141 2.07 6.67 -5.91
CA GLY A 141 1.87 5.27 -6.22
C GLY A 141 0.76 5.03 -7.24
N GLN A 142 0.87 3.90 -7.94
CA GLN A 142 -0.09 3.50 -8.95
C GLN A 142 -0.15 1.97 -9.15
N ALA A 143 -1.33 1.48 -9.51
CA ALA A 143 -1.64 0.09 -9.81
C ALA A 143 -0.80 -0.44 -10.98
N SER A 144 -0.58 0.41 -11.99
CA SER A 144 0.16 0.05 -13.21
C SER A 144 1.65 -0.15 -13.00
N ALA A 145 2.18 0.13 -11.81
CA ALA A 145 3.53 -0.25 -11.45
C ALA A 145 3.67 -1.78 -11.29
N TYR A 146 2.59 -2.48 -10.90
CA TYR A 146 2.62 -3.87 -10.46
C TYR A 146 1.99 -4.82 -11.48
N ASN A 147 2.70 -5.89 -11.83
CA ASN A 147 2.20 -6.93 -12.72
C ASN A 147 1.73 -8.15 -11.93
N GLY A 148 0.42 -8.40 -11.89
CA GLY A 148 -0.18 -9.51 -11.14
C GLY A 148 0.30 -10.91 -11.55
N GLU A 149 0.87 -11.07 -12.75
CA GLU A 149 1.46 -12.35 -13.19
C GLU A 149 2.59 -12.81 -12.26
N ASP A 150 3.39 -11.87 -11.73
CA ASP A 150 4.52 -12.15 -10.85
C ASP A 150 4.11 -13.00 -9.63
N VAL A 151 3.05 -12.56 -8.95
CA VAL A 151 2.58 -13.21 -7.73
C VAL A 151 1.80 -14.48 -8.05
N ILE A 152 1.10 -14.52 -9.19
CA ILE A 152 0.43 -15.75 -9.66
C ILE A 152 1.47 -16.84 -9.93
N ASP A 153 2.55 -16.53 -10.62
CA ASP A 153 3.62 -17.48 -10.92
C ASP A 153 4.33 -17.95 -9.64
N GLN A 154 4.67 -17.03 -8.74
CA GLN A 154 5.27 -17.35 -7.43
C GLN A 154 4.35 -18.22 -6.56
N SER A 155 3.03 -18.12 -6.73
CA SER A 155 2.04 -18.93 -6.02
C SER A 155 1.79 -20.31 -6.65
N ASN A 156 2.51 -20.65 -7.72
CA ASN A 156 2.22 -21.81 -8.57
C ASN A 156 0.76 -21.79 -9.08
N ARG A 157 0.30 -20.62 -9.54
CA ARG A 157 -1.05 -20.38 -10.08
C ARG A 157 -2.16 -20.63 -9.06
N GLY A 158 -1.86 -20.42 -7.77
CA GLY A 158 -2.78 -20.67 -6.67
C GLY A 158 -3.63 -19.47 -6.24
N LEU A 159 -3.54 -18.33 -6.94
CA LEU A 159 -4.17 -17.06 -6.52
C LEU A 159 -4.88 -16.35 -7.68
N VAL A 160 -5.93 -15.61 -7.33
CA VAL A 160 -6.41 -14.44 -8.09
C VAL A 160 -5.79 -13.19 -7.46
N VAL A 161 -5.25 -12.29 -8.27
CA VAL A 161 -4.61 -11.06 -7.80
C VAL A 161 -5.42 -9.86 -8.26
N VAL A 162 -5.74 -8.97 -7.32
CA VAL A 162 -6.41 -7.70 -7.56
C VAL A 162 -5.48 -6.57 -7.13
N ILE A 163 -5.22 -5.61 -8.00
CA ILE A 163 -4.40 -4.43 -7.69
C ILE A 163 -5.30 -3.20 -7.79
N ILE A 164 -5.39 -2.40 -6.72
CA ILE A 164 -6.34 -1.28 -6.64
C ILE A 164 -5.64 0.08 -6.76
N GLN A 165 -6.32 1.04 -7.41
CA GLN A 165 -6.05 2.47 -7.25
C GLN A 165 -6.91 3.07 -6.15
N TYR A 166 -6.41 4.11 -5.48
CA TYR A 166 -7.18 4.93 -4.53
C TYR A 166 -6.71 6.38 -4.57
N ARG A 167 -7.57 7.34 -4.18
CA ARG A 167 -7.19 8.76 -4.17
C ARG A 167 -6.07 9.03 -3.17
N LEU A 168 -5.19 9.96 -3.54
CA LEU A 168 -3.97 10.33 -2.80
C LEU A 168 -3.95 11.83 -2.48
N GLY A 169 -3.03 12.24 -1.62
CA GLY A 169 -2.76 13.64 -1.28
C GLY A 169 -4.02 14.40 -0.88
N VAL A 170 -4.11 15.66 -1.29
CA VAL A 170 -5.29 16.50 -1.04
C VAL A 170 -6.59 15.87 -1.58
N PHE A 171 -6.54 15.09 -2.66
CA PHE A 171 -7.75 14.51 -3.27
C PHE A 171 -8.33 13.35 -2.44
N GLY A 172 -7.47 12.60 -1.75
CA GLY A 172 -7.85 11.44 -0.94
C GLY A 172 -7.92 11.71 0.57
N PHE A 173 -7.16 12.68 1.05
CA PHE A 173 -6.88 12.85 2.48
C PHE A 173 -7.00 14.32 2.95
N LEU A 174 -7.76 15.17 2.23
CA LEU A 174 -8.11 16.50 2.75
C LEU A 174 -8.84 16.35 4.10
N PRO A 175 -8.31 16.92 5.20
CA PRO A 175 -8.91 16.75 6.51
C PRO A 175 -9.72 18.00 6.91
N GLY A 176 -10.13 18.11 8.18
CA GLY A 176 -10.79 19.30 8.72
C GLY A 176 -12.30 19.16 8.94
N ALA A 177 -12.84 20.01 9.82
CA ALA A 177 -14.22 19.95 10.25
C ALA A 177 -15.22 20.26 9.12
N LYS A 178 -14.86 21.13 8.18
CA LYS A 178 -15.70 21.41 7.00
C LYS A 178 -15.83 20.18 6.09
N VAL A 179 -14.76 19.39 5.94
CA VAL A 179 -14.81 18.11 5.20
C VAL A 179 -15.68 17.10 5.94
N LYS A 180 -15.58 17.00 7.26
CA LYS A 180 -16.47 16.13 8.06
C LYS A 180 -17.95 16.49 7.86
N ALA A 181 -18.27 17.79 7.86
CA ALA A 181 -19.64 18.27 7.81
C ALA A 181 -20.29 18.13 6.41
N ASN A 182 -19.52 18.39 5.34
CA ASN A 182 -20.03 18.36 3.97
C ASN A 182 -19.00 17.73 3.04
N GLY A 183 -18.68 16.46 3.25
CA GLY A 183 -17.66 15.72 2.51
C GLY A 183 -17.43 14.34 3.12
N ALA A 184 -16.27 13.76 2.85
CA ALA A 184 -15.80 12.54 3.47
C ALA A 184 -14.32 12.69 3.81
N LEU A 185 -14.00 12.54 5.09
CA LEU A 185 -12.62 12.35 5.53
C LEU A 185 -12.11 10.99 5.06
N ASN A 186 -10.79 10.85 4.97
CA ASN A 186 -10.15 9.59 4.60
C ASN A 186 -10.71 8.99 3.30
N ALA A 187 -11.05 9.83 2.32
CA ALA A 187 -11.66 9.41 1.06
C ALA A 187 -10.83 8.33 0.34
N GLY A 188 -9.50 8.39 0.40
CA GLY A 188 -8.60 7.34 -0.10
C GLY A 188 -8.74 5.99 0.63
N LEU A 189 -9.00 5.97 1.95
CA LEU A 189 -9.30 4.71 2.66
C LEU A 189 -10.70 4.19 2.32
N LEU A 190 -11.66 5.09 2.10
CA LEU A 190 -13.01 4.72 1.68
C LEU A 190 -13.02 4.16 0.25
N ASP A 191 -12.15 4.65 -0.63
CA ASP A 191 -11.88 4.07 -1.96
C ASP A 191 -11.44 2.61 -1.85
N GLN A 192 -10.50 2.33 -0.95
CA GLN A 192 -10.01 0.98 -0.69
C GLN A 192 -11.12 0.07 -0.11
N ASP A 193 -11.89 0.52 0.89
CA ASP A 193 -13.05 -0.23 1.42
C ASP A 193 -14.08 -0.52 0.31
N PHE A 194 -14.34 0.46 -0.57
CA PHE A 194 -15.25 0.30 -1.68
C PHE A 194 -14.74 -0.71 -2.72
N ALA A 195 -13.43 -0.71 -3.01
CA ALA A 195 -12.78 -1.69 -3.86
C ALA A 195 -12.84 -3.10 -3.23
N LEU A 196 -12.62 -3.24 -1.92
CA LEU A 196 -12.77 -4.52 -1.22
C LEU A 196 -14.21 -5.04 -1.25
N ARG A 197 -15.21 -4.14 -1.14
CA ARG A 197 -16.62 -4.50 -1.35
C ARG A 197 -16.91 -4.88 -2.79
N TRP A 198 -16.26 -4.26 -3.77
CA TRP A 198 -16.33 -4.67 -5.18
C TRP A 198 -15.78 -6.10 -5.35
N VAL A 199 -14.60 -6.39 -4.76
CA VAL A 199 -14.00 -7.74 -4.77
C VAL A 199 -14.98 -8.76 -4.18
N ASN A 200 -15.53 -8.49 -3.00
CA ASN A 200 -16.49 -9.40 -2.36
C ASN A 200 -17.73 -9.70 -3.23
N ARG A 201 -18.20 -8.73 -4.03
CA ARG A 201 -19.38 -8.89 -4.90
C ARG A 201 -19.09 -9.55 -6.24
N HIS A 202 -17.89 -9.37 -6.79
CA HIS A 202 -17.63 -9.62 -8.21
C HIS A 202 -16.49 -10.60 -8.48
N ILE A 203 -15.60 -10.86 -7.54
CA ILE A 203 -14.37 -11.61 -7.82
C ILE A 203 -14.62 -13.08 -8.17
N ASN A 204 -15.77 -13.63 -7.77
CA ASN A 204 -16.21 -14.97 -8.19
C ASN A 204 -16.38 -15.11 -9.71
N LYS A 205 -16.64 -14.01 -10.43
CA LYS A 205 -16.71 -14.02 -11.90
C LYS A 205 -15.34 -14.21 -12.55
N PHE A 206 -14.27 -13.98 -11.80
CA PHE A 206 -12.88 -14.18 -12.20
C PHE A 206 -12.27 -15.45 -11.57
N GLY A 207 -13.11 -16.36 -11.05
CA GLY A 207 -12.67 -17.59 -10.38
C GLY A 207 -12.20 -17.41 -8.93
N GLY A 208 -12.29 -16.21 -8.36
CA GLY A 208 -11.89 -15.94 -6.98
C GLY A 208 -12.92 -16.36 -5.94
N ASP A 209 -12.48 -16.83 -4.78
CA ASP A 209 -13.33 -17.11 -3.62
C ASP A 209 -13.41 -15.86 -2.72
N PRO A 210 -14.58 -15.14 -2.68
CA PRO A 210 -14.72 -13.93 -1.88
C PRO A 210 -14.67 -14.17 -0.37
N SER A 211 -14.72 -15.43 0.09
CA SER A 211 -14.50 -15.79 1.51
C SER A 211 -13.02 -15.96 1.87
N LYS A 212 -12.13 -16.03 0.87
CA LYS A 212 -10.69 -16.25 1.04
C LYS A 212 -9.84 -15.07 0.55
N VAL A 213 -10.30 -13.86 0.87
CA VAL A 213 -9.58 -12.63 0.54
C VAL A 213 -8.49 -12.35 1.59
N THR A 214 -7.27 -12.09 1.11
CA THR A 214 -6.14 -11.58 1.89
C THR A 214 -5.76 -10.21 1.33
N ILE A 215 -5.67 -9.19 2.18
CA ILE A 215 -5.17 -7.87 1.79
C ILE A 215 -3.68 -7.78 2.09
N TRP A 216 -2.92 -7.14 1.19
CA TRP A 216 -1.49 -6.93 1.34
C TRP A 216 -1.14 -5.53 0.87
N GLY A 217 -0.32 -4.82 1.62
CA GLY A 217 0.29 -3.60 1.14
C GLY A 217 1.68 -3.40 1.69
N GLU A 218 2.39 -2.47 1.04
CA GLU A 218 3.73 -2.03 1.40
C GLU A 218 3.71 -0.54 1.76
N SER A 219 4.54 -0.11 2.72
CA SER A 219 4.62 1.29 3.16
C SER A 219 3.24 1.86 3.52
N ALA A 220 2.79 2.96 2.89
CA ALA A 220 1.44 3.49 3.07
C ALA A 220 0.31 2.53 2.68
N GLY A 221 0.57 1.55 1.81
CA GLY A 221 -0.30 0.41 1.57
C GLY A 221 -0.39 -0.53 2.77
N ALA A 222 0.74 -0.78 3.46
CA ALA A 222 0.75 -1.51 4.73
C ALA A 222 0.06 -0.73 5.85
N GLY A 223 0.23 0.60 5.88
CA GLY A 223 -0.54 1.50 6.71
C GLY A 223 -2.04 1.44 6.41
N SER A 224 -2.40 1.40 5.13
CA SER A 224 -3.78 1.20 4.67
C SER A 224 -4.35 -0.14 5.13
N VAL A 225 -3.59 -1.25 5.03
CA VAL A 225 -3.97 -2.55 5.60
C VAL A 225 -4.25 -2.42 7.09
N LEU A 226 -3.38 -1.75 7.85
CA LEU A 226 -3.62 -1.47 9.27
C LEU A 226 -4.94 -0.69 9.48
N GLN A 227 -5.22 0.34 8.67
CA GLN A 227 -6.48 1.09 8.76
C GLN A 227 -7.69 0.20 8.49
N GLN A 228 -7.64 -0.67 7.47
CA GLN A 228 -8.71 -1.63 7.17
C GLN A 228 -8.88 -2.68 8.29
N VAL A 229 -7.79 -3.07 8.94
CA VAL A 229 -7.81 -3.95 10.12
C VAL A 229 -8.57 -3.30 11.28
N VAL A 230 -8.34 -2.02 11.58
CA VAL A 230 -9.04 -1.34 12.71
C VAL A 230 -10.36 -0.67 12.31
N ALA A 231 -10.68 -0.61 11.02
CA ALA A 231 -11.86 0.05 10.48
C ALA A 231 -13.15 -0.44 11.15
N ASN A 232 -14.07 0.50 11.40
CA ASN A 232 -15.33 0.23 12.08
C ASN A 232 -15.14 -0.53 13.41
N ASN A 233 -14.09 -0.19 14.17
CA ASN A 233 -13.77 -0.84 15.45
C ASN A 233 -13.44 -2.33 15.32
N GLY A 234 -12.79 -2.74 14.21
CA GLY A 234 -12.55 -4.15 13.90
C GLY A 234 -13.82 -4.96 13.65
N ASN A 235 -14.90 -4.30 13.23
CA ASN A 235 -16.21 -4.93 13.04
C ASN A 235 -16.87 -4.53 11.71
N THR A 236 -16.08 -4.48 10.64
CA THR A 236 -16.60 -4.22 9.29
C THR A 236 -17.57 -5.34 8.88
N LYS A 237 -18.75 -4.95 8.38
CA LYS A 237 -19.80 -5.88 7.89
C LYS A 237 -20.17 -5.60 6.42
N PRO A 238 -20.29 -6.65 5.58
CA PRO A 238 -19.80 -8.02 5.82
C PRO A 238 -18.27 -8.04 6.02
N GLN A 239 -17.72 -9.16 6.49
CA GLN A 239 -16.28 -9.33 6.53
C GLN A 239 -15.73 -9.27 5.10
N LEU A 240 -14.73 -8.42 4.87
CA LEU A 240 -14.17 -8.17 3.53
C LEU A 240 -12.90 -8.98 3.26
N PHE A 241 -12.19 -9.41 4.30
CA PHE A 241 -10.97 -10.20 4.22
C PHE A 241 -10.78 -11.08 5.46
N ARG A 242 -10.05 -12.18 5.29
CA ARG A 242 -9.65 -13.10 6.35
C ARG A 242 -8.17 -12.97 6.73
N GLY A 243 -7.32 -12.53 5.81
CA GLY A 243 -5.88 -12.37 6.05
C GLY A 243 -5.41 -10.94 5.80
N ALA A 244 -4.41 -10.51 6.55
CA ALA A 244 -3.73 -9.24 6.35
C ALA A 244 -2.21 -9.45 6.25
N ILE A 245 -1.56 -8.77 5.31
CA ILE A 245 -0.11 -8.74 5.15
C ILE A 245 0.36 -7.29 5.19
N THR A 246 1.34 -6.97 6.02
CA THR A 246 1.98 -5.65 6.07
C THR A 246 3.47 -5.75 5.77
N SER A 247 3.92 -5.20 4.64
CA SER A 247 5.34 -4.99 4.37
C SER A 247 5.70 -3.55 4.77
N SER A 248 6.44 -3.38 5.86
CA SER A 248 6.78 -2.07 6.45
C SER A 248 5.54 -1.28 6.90
N THR A 249 4.86 -1.76 7.96
CA THR A 249 3.64 -1.13 8.51
C THR A 249 3.82 0.37 8.74
N PHE A 250 3.23 1.22 7.91
CA PHE A 250 3.39 2.67 8.01
C PHE A 250 2.31 3.31 8.90
N LEU A 251 2.73 3.90 10.02
CA LEU A 251 1.84 4.65 10.92
C LEU A 251 2.46 6.00 11.29
N PRO A 252 2.28 7.04 10.45
CA PRO A 252 2.68 8.39 10.80
C PRO A 252 1.75 8.98 11.87
N SER A 253 2.05 10.21 12.31
CA SER A 253 1.18 10.95 13.22
C SER A 253 -0.27 11.04 12.70
N GLN A 254 -1.19 10.37 13.39
CA GLN A 254 -2.61 10.32 13.02
C GLN A 254 -3.46 11.11 14.01
N TYR A 255 -3.73 12.36 13.65
CA TYR A 255 -4.50 13.31 14.47
C TYR A 255 -6.02 13.10 14.32
N LYS A 256 -6.81 13.62 15.27
CA LYS A 256 -8.26 13.82 15.05
C LYS A 256 -8.47 14.80 13.91
N TYR A 257 -9.51 14.60 13.12
CA TYR A 257 -9.78 15.39 11.92
C TYR A 257 -9.87 16.90 12.14
N ASN A 258 -10.25 17.33 13.35
CA ASN A 258 -10.39 18.72 13.77
C ASN A 258 -9.26 19.20 14.70
N HIS A 259 -8.16 18.45 14.77
CA HIS A 259 -6.96 18.88 15.46
C HIS A 259 -6.32 20.08 14.73
N ARG A 260 -5.55 20.90 15.45
CA ARG A 260 -4.93 22.12 14.89
C ARG A 260 -4.13 21.85 13.62
N ILE A 261 -3.43 20.72 13.54
CA ILE A 261 -2.58 20.38 12.37
C ILE A 261 -3.45 20.10 11.12
N PRO A 262 -4.40 19.16 11.15
CA PRO A 262 -5.41 19.01 10.09
C PRO A 262 -6.13 20.30 9.68
N GLU A 263 -6.56 21.13 10.64
CA GLU A 263 -7.25 22.40 10.31
C GLU A 263 -6.32 23.42 9.63
N LEU A 264 -5.03 23.43 9.98
CA LEU A 264 -4.02 24.23 9.27
C LEU A 264 -3.85 23.75 7.82
N LEU A 265 -3.73 22.44 7.60
CA LEU A 265 -3.64 21.88 6.24
C LEU A 265 -4.88 22.22 5.40
N PHE A 266 -6.07 22.08 5.98
CA PHE A 266 -7.31 22.49 5.32
C PHE A 266 -7.31 23.98 4.96
N SER A 267 -6.88 24.84 5.89
CA SER A 267 -6.82 26.29 5.69
C SER A 267 -5.83 26.68 4.59
N GLU A 268 -4.68 25.99 4.51
CA GLU A 268 -3.67 26.23 3.48
C GLU A 268 -4.18 25.83 2.08
N VAL A 269 -4.89 24.70 1.97
CA VAL A 269 -5.56 24.33 0.70
C VAL A 269 -6.54 25.40 0.29
N VAL A 270 -7.40 25.87 1.21
CA VAL A 270 -8.38 26.93 0.95
C VAL A 270 -7.72 28.24 0.51
N ALA A 271 -6.58 28.59 1.10
CA ALA A 271 -5.80 29.77 0.73
C ALA A 271 -5.23 29.64 -0.69
N GLN A 272 -4.56 28.51 -0.99
CA GLN A 272 -3.90 28.30 -2.27
C GLN A 272 -4.87 28.06 -3.44
N THR A 273 -6.13 27.69 -3.17
CA THR A 273 -7.18 27.54 -4.19
C THR A 273 -8.10 28.75 -4.31
N ASN A 274 -7.78 29.88 -3.68
CA ASN A 274 -8.59 31.10 -3.66
C ASN A 274 -10.04 30.91 -3.15
N CYS A 275 -10.24 30.01 -2.18
CA CYS A 275 -11.55 29.72 -1.60
C CYS A 275 -11.80 30.41 -0.24
N THR A 276 -10.92 31.31 0.19
CA THR A 276 -10.97 31.97 1.51
C THR A 276 -12.19 32.85 1.72
N THR A 277 -12.67 33.53 0.66
CA THR A 277 -13.81 34.45 0.70
C THR A 277 -15.13 33.81 0.28
N ALA A 278 -15.12 32.52 -0.07
CA ALA A 278 -16.32 31.81 -0.50
C ALA A 278 -17.29 31.61 0.66
N ALA A 279 -18.58 31.92 0.42
CA ALA A 279 -19.65 31.69 1.39
C ALA A 279 -19.78 30.20 1.76
N ASP A 280 -19.64 29.31 0.77
CA ASP A 280 -19.48 27.87 0.96
C ASP A 280 -18.09 27.45 0.47
N THR A 281 -17.18 27.27 1.42
CA THR A 281 -15.80 26.84 1.15
C THR A 281 -15.73 25.47 0.48
N MET A 282 -16.58 24.50 0.89
CA MET A 282 -16.54 23.17 0.30
C MET A 282 -17.06 23.19 -1.13
N ALA A 283 -18.13 23.95 -1.40
CA ALA A 283 -18.60 24.14 -2.77
C ALA A 283 -17.51 24.79 -3.66
N CYS A 284 -16.83 25.82 -3.15
CA CYS A 284 -15.70 26.44 -3.87
C CYS A 284 -14.60 25.41 -4.20
N LEU A 285 -14.16 24.62 -3.22
CA LEU A 285 -13.13 23.59 -3.41
C LEU A 285 -13.53 22.52 -4.44
N ARG A 286 -14.81 22.17 -4.53
CA ARG A 286 -15.31 21.23 -5.56
C ARG A 286 -15.33 21.82 -6.97
N THR A 287 -15.47 23.14 -7.08
CA THR A 287 -15.44 23.85 -8.36
C THR A 287 -14.04 24.31 -8.76
N ALA A 288 -13.06 24.22 -7.85
CA ALA A 288 -11.69 24.62 -8.12
C ALA A 288 -11.09 23.80 -9.29
N ASP A 289 -10.19 24.42 -10.05
CA ASP A 289 -9.46 23.71 -11.08
C ASP A 289 -8.58 22.60 -10.47
N ALA A 290 -8.56 21.42 -11.11
CA ALA A 290 -7.81 20.28 -10.60
C ALA A 290 -6.29 20.56 -10.56
N ASN A 291 -5.75 21.35 -11.50
CA ASN A 291 -4.33 21.72 -11.48
C ASN A 291 -4.01 22.74 -10.39
N ALA A 292 -4.97 23.63 -10.04
CA ALA A 292 -4.81 24.51 -8.88
C ALA A 292 -4.75 23.70 -7.58
N LEU A 293 -5.63 22.72 -7.41
CA LEU A 293 -5.59 21.78 -6.29
C LEU A 293 -4.31 20.94 -6.28
N GLN A 294 -3.86 20.46 -7.43
CA GLN A 294 -2.60 19.73 -7.54
C GLN A 294 -1.39 20.61 -7.22
N THR A 295 -1.42 21.89 -7.62
CA THR A 295 -0.36 22.85 -7.25
C THR A 295 -0.32 23.02 -5.73
N ALA A 296 -1.49 23.20 -5.10
CA ALA A 296 -1.58 23.26 -3.64
C ALA A 296 -1.10 21.96 -2.98
N ASN A 297 -1.49 20.81 -3.52
CA ASN A 297 -1.03 19.50 -3.06
C ASN A 297 0.50 19.41 -3.04
N THR A 298 1.17 19.79 -4.14
CA THR A 298 2.62 19.76 -4.22
C THR A 298 3.28 20.75 -3.26
N GLN A 299 2.84 22.01 -3.26
CA GLN A 299 3.49 23.07 -2.45
C GLN A 299 3.35 22.80 -0.95
N ILE A 300 2.18 22.38 -0.50
CA ILE A 300 1.93 22.07 0.92
C ILE A 300 2.82 20.93 1.36
N ASN A 301 2.83 19.81 0.63
CA ASN A 301 3.66 18.66 1.01
C ASN A 301 5.15 19.01 1.00
N ASN A 302 5.65 19.71 -0.03
CA ASN A 302 7.05 20.13 -0.12
C ASN A 302 7.49 21.00 1.06
N GLY A 303 6.57 21.79 1.64
CA GLY A 303 6.81 22.62 2.81
C GLY A 303 6.88 21.86 4.14
N GLY A 304 6.52 20.57 4.16
CA GLY A 304 6.60 19.70 5.33
C GLY A 304 8.04 19.38 5.76
N PHE A 305 8.19 18.94 7.01
CA PHE A 305 9.45 18.45 7.54
C PHE A 305 9.97 17.27 6.70
N PHE A 306 11.29 17.21 6.46
CA PHE A 306 11.87 16.23 5.56
C PHE A 306 11.47 14.80 5.93
N GLY A 307 11.08 14.00 4.94
CA GLY A 307 10.69 12.60 5.15
C GLY A 307 9.29 12.40 5.76
N THR A 308 8.56 13.49 6.06
CA THR A 308 7.18 13.42 6.53
C THR A 308 6.17 13.58 5.38
N PHE A 309 4.95 13.08 5.62
CA PHE A 309 3.82 13.12 4.72
C PHE A 309 2.69 13.87 5.42
N LEU A 310 2.08 14.86 4.76
CA LEU A 310 1.14 15.76 5.43
C LEU A 310 -0.32 15.33 5.26
N PHE A 311 -0.70 14.92 4.05
CA PHE A 311 -2.03 14.39 3.77
C PHE A 311 -2.07 12.89 4.03
N VAL A 312 -2.25 12.53 5.29
CA VAL A 312 -2.32 11.15 5.80
C VAL A 312 -3.69 10.89 6.45
N PRO A 313 -4.04 9.63 6.76
CA PRO A 313 -5.28 9.34 7.47
C PRO A 313 -5.45 10.13 8.77
N VAL A 314 -6.68 10.50 9.09
CA VAL A 314 -7.08 11.13 10.37
C VAL A 314 -8.00 10.22 11.16
N VAL A 315 -8.09 10.42 12.47
CA VAL A 315 -9.18 9.84 13.29
C VAL A 315 -10.45 10.62 12.96
N ASP A 316 -11.38 9.98 12.24
CA ASP A 316 -12.60 10.59 11.73
C ASP A 316 -13.84 10.35 12.62
N GLY A 317 -13.76 9.43 13.59
CA GLY A 317 -14.85 9.10 14.52
C GLY A 317 -15.95 8.19 13.95
N THR A 318 -15.77 7.67 12.73
CA THR A 318 -16.72 6.86 11.97
C THR A 318 -16.07 5.62 11.36
N PHE A 319 -15.29 5.77 10.28
CA PHE A 319 -14.53 4.68 9.68
C PHE A 319 -13.31 4.36 10.54
N ILE A 320 -12.51 5.38 10.86
CA ILE A 320 -11.46 5.31 11.90
C ILE A 320 -11.97 5.99 13.17
N ILE A 321 -12.50 5.18 14.09
CA ILE A 321 -13.21 5.67 15.29
C ILE A 321 -12.26 6.33 16.29
N GLN A 322 -11.09 5.74 16.49
CA GLN A 322 -10.05 6.21 17.41
C GLN A 322 -8.67 5.95 16.81
N ARG A 323 -7.60 6.40 17.49
CA ARG A 323 -6.23 6.12 17.04
C ARG A 323 -6.04 4.61 16.85
N PRO A 324 -5.44 4.14 15.74
CA PRO A 324 -5.26 2.71 15.50
C PRO A 324 -4.57 1.98 16.64
N THR A 325 -3.56 2.58 17.29
CA THR A 325 -2.87 2.00 18.44
C THR A 325 -3.82 1.65 19.59
N LEU A 326 -4.80 2.50 19.90
CA LEU A 326 -5.82 2.20 20.91
C LEU A 326 -6.73 1.05 20.48
N SER A 327 -7.18 1.04 19.22
CA SER A 327 -7.98 -0.07 18.67
C SER A 327 -7.23 -1.41 18.74
N LEU A 328 -5.93 -1.39 18.46
CA LEU A 328 -5.07 -2.57 18.54
C LEU A 328 -4.91 -3.08 19.97
N LEU A 329 -4.69 -2.20 20.95
CA LEU A 329 -4.64 -2.56 22.38
C LEU A 329 -5.94 -3.23 22.86
N GLU A 330 -7.08 -2.77 22.34
CA GLU A 330 -8.40 -3.34 22.61
C GLU A 330 -8.69 -4.63 21.82
N ASN A 331 -7.76 -5.08 20.96
CA ASN A 331 -7.87 -6.26 20.09
C ASN A 331 -9.05 -6.17 19.12
N LYS A 332 -9.37 -4.96 18.70
CA LYS A 332 -10.46 -4.67 17.78
C LYS A 332 -9.94 -4.72 16.35
N VAL A 333 -9.90 -5.93 15.81
CA VAL A 333 -9.33 -6.21 14.49
C VAL A 333 -10.32 -6.94 13.57
N ASN A 334 -10.39 -6.49 12.32
CA ASN A 334 -10.89 -7.27 11.20
C ASN A 334 -9.79 -8.25 10.76
N GLY A 335 -10.19 -9.46 10.36
CA GLY A 335 -9.27 -10.50 9.87
C GLY A 335 -8.85 -11.53 10.93
N GLU A 336 -8.50 -12.71 10.44
CA GLU A 336 -8.22 -13.91 11.22
C GLU A 336 -6.73 -14.15 11.43
N ALA A 337 -5.87 -13.66 10.53
CA ALA A 337 -4.43 -13.83 10.64
C ALA A 337 -3.66 -12.63 10.07
N LEU A 338 -2.43 -12.47 10.55
CA LEU A 338 -1.51 -11.41 10.14
C LEU A 338 -0.13 -11.96 9.77
N LEU A 339 0.44 -11.45 8.69
CA LEU A 339 1.87 -11.58 8.37
C LEU A 339 2.47 -10.18 8.26
N SER A 340 3.47 -9.86 9.05
CA SER A 340 4.14 -8.56 9.01
C SER A 340 5.62 -8.71 8.74
N VAL A 341 6.14 -7.89 7.85
CA VAL A 341 7.56 -7.83 7.46
C VAL A 341 8.06 -6.41 7.64
N THR A 342 9.30 -6.23 8.06
CA THR A 342 9.99 -4.93 8.10
C THR A 342 11.33 -5.04 7.40
N ASN A 343 11.81 -3.95 6.80
CA ASN A 343 13.20 -3.80 6.41
C ASN A 343 14.06 -3.42 7.64
N THR A 344 15.38 -3.64 7.59
CA THR A 344 16.26 -3.39 8.75
C THR A 344 16.42 -1.89 9.05
N PHE A 345 16.53 -1.07 8.00
CA PHE A 345 16.81 0.36 8.08
C PHE A 345 15.67 1.16 7.44
N GLU A 346 14.46 1.01 7.98
CA GLU A 346 13.25 1.67 7.48
C GLU A 346 13.33 3.20 7.44
N GLY A 347 14.14 3.81 8.31
CA GLY A 347 14.16 5.27 8.49
C GLY A 347 15.14 6.01 7.60
N ASP A 348 16.12 5.33 7.01
CA ASP A 348 17.25 5.96 6.31
C ASP A 348 16.80 6.87 5.15
N ASP A 349 15.81 6.43 4.37
CA ASP A 349 15.30 7.21 3.24
C ASP A 349 14.49 8.45 3.65
N PHE A 350 14.13 8.55 4.94
CA PHE A 350 13.24 9.59 5.47
C PHE A 350 13.93 10.55 6.43
N VAL A 351 15.26 10.47 6.54
CA VAL A 351 16.08 11.45 7.26
C VAL A 351 17.03 12.11 6.26
N ASN A 352 17.25 13.41 6.43
CA ASN A 352 18.16 14.14 5.56
C ASN A 352 19.60 13.71 5.86
N GLN A 353 20.16 12.85 5.02
CA GLN A 353 21.50 12.28 5.23
C GLN A 353 22.65 13.32 5.24
N ASN A 354 22.37 14.59 4.90
CA ASN A 354 23.34 15.69 4.97
C ASN A 354 23.41 16.39 6.33
N THR A 355 22.54 16.04 7.29
CA THR A 355 22.50 16.69 8.63
C THR A 355 23.44 16.05 9.66
N GLY A 356 24.29 15.10 9.27
CA GLY A 356 25.07 14.31 10.23
C GLY A 356 25.94 15.10 11.20
N ALA A 357 26.42 16.29 10.82
CA ALA A 357 27.19 17.18 11.70
C ALA A 357 26.33 17.95 12.73
N THR A 358 25.03 18.11 12.44
CA THR A 358 24.06 18.84 13.27
C THR A 358 23.01 17.92 13.91
N ALA A 359 23.10 16.61 13.63
CA ALA A 359 22.12 15.63 14.07
C ALA A 359 22.02 15.57 15.59
N ASN A 360 20.79 15.56 16.10
CA ASN A 360 20.48 15.57 17.52
C ASN A 360 19.16 14.84 17.77
N ALA A 361 19.24 13.66 18.38
CA ALA A 361 18.09 12.80 18.65
C ALA A 361 16.94 13.50 19.40
N THR A 362 17.25 14.34 20.39
CA THR A 362 16.23 15.07 21.16
C THR A 362 15.55 16.11 20.28
N GLN A 363 16.31 16.91 19.54
CA GLN A 363 15.75 17.94 18.67
C GLN A 363 14.96 17.31 17.51
N TYR A 364 15.50 16.25 16.90
CA TYR A 364 14.83 15.50 15.85
C TYR A 364 13.47 14.96 16.30
N ALA A 365 13.36 14.48 17.55
CA ALA A 365 12.09 14.03 18.11
C ALA A 365 11.05 15.18 18.24
N LEU A 366 11.48 16.40 18.59
CA LEU A 366 10.60 17.58 18.63
C LEU A 366 10.15 18.00 17.24
N ASP A 367 11.06 17.94 16.26
CA ASP A 367 10.77 18.31 14.87
C ASP A 367 9.82 17.31 14.21
N LEU A 368 10.03 16.00 14.46
CA LEU A 368 9.19 14.92 13.93
C LEU A 368 7.82 14.86 14.60
N PHE A 369 7.72 15.17 15.89
CA PHE A 369 6.48 15.14 16.67
C PHE A 369 6.17 16.51 17.31
N PRO A 370 5.49 17.43 16.60
CA PRO A 370 5.20 18.79 17.08
C PRO A 370 4.35 18.89 18.35
N ASP A 371 3.79 17.77 18.82
CA ASP A 371 3.03 17.66 20.07
C ASP A 371 3.87 17.18 21.26
N PHE A 372 5.14 16.85 21.07
CA PHE A 372 6.01 16.39 22.14
C PHE A 372 6.40 17.54 23.07
N GLY A 373 6.31 17.26 24.38
CA GLY A 373 6.93 18.11 25.40
C GLY A 373 8.42 17.81 25.57
N PRO A 374 9.21 18.71 26.19
CA PRO A 374 10.65 18.54 26.40
C PRO A 374 11.02 17.21 27.09
N ALA A 375 10.25 16.81 28.11
CA ALA A 375 10.52 15.55 28.83
C ALA A 375 10.37 14.30 27.96
N GLN A 376 9.45 14.31 26.99
CA GLN A 376 9.28 13.18 26.05
C GLN A 376 10.44 13.14 25.07
N ALA A 377 10.84 14.29 24.52
CA ALA A 377 11.98 14.40 23.61
C ALA A 377 13.30 14.02 24.30
N ASP A 378 13.54 14.48 25.53
CA ASP A 378 14.71 14.09 26.33
C ASP A 378 14.74 12.57 26.57
N LYS A 379 13.57 11.96 26.79
CA LYS A 379 13.48 10.52 26.95
C LYS A 379 13.82 9.78 25.65
N VAL A 380 13.41 10.29 24.48
CA VAL A 380 13.85 9.78 23.18
C VAL A 380 15.37 9.88 23.08
N GLY A 381 15.96 11.06 23.32
CA GLY A 381 17.42 11.24 23.29
C GLY A 381 18.16 10.24 24.18
N GLN A 382 17.65 9.96 25.38
CA GLN A 382 18.22 8.95 26.28
C GLN A 382 18.10 7.52 25.76
N LEU A 383 16.97 7.16 25.16
CA LEU A 383 16.69 5.81 24.65
C LEU A 383 17.53 5.45 23.42
N TYR A 384 17.89 6.44 22.60
CA TYR A 384 18.72 6.26 21.40
C TYR A 384 20.20 6.61 21.64
N ALA A 385 20.56 7.08 22.84
CA ALA A 385 21.94 7.43 23.17
C ALA A 385 22.88 6.22 23.00
N GLY A 386 23.99 6.44 22.28
CA GLY A 386 25.01 5.41 22.04
C GLY A 386 24.69 4.43 20.91
N LEU A 387 23.53 4.58 20.26
CA LEU A 387 23.19 3.80 19.07
C LEU A 387 23.83 4.43 17.83
N GLY A 388 24.97 3.88 17.38
CA GLY A 388 25.65 4.36 16.17
C GLY A 388 26.07 5.84 16.21
N THR A 389 26.07 6.49 15.04
CA THR A 389 26.32 7.94 14.91
C THR A 389 25.08 8.75 15.29
N PRO A 390 25.18 10.06 15.58
CA PRO A 390 24.00 10.90 15.79
C PRO A 390 22.98 10.84 14.64
N LEU A 391 23.44 10.79 13.38
CA LEU A 391 22.57 10.61 12.22
C LEU A 391 21.87 9.23 12.24
N PHE A 392 22.59 8.18 12.62
CA PHE A 392 21.99 6.85 12.79
C PHE A 392 20.87 6.86 13.85
N GLN A 393 21.01 7.66 14.90
CA GLN A 393 19.96 7.80 15.92
C GLN A 393 18.70 8.45 15.34
N GLU A 394 18.83 9.48 14.50
CA GLU A 394 17.70 10.08 13.78
C GLU A 394 17.04 9.05 12.84
N ASN A 395 17.83 8.33 12.06
CA ASN A 395 17.33 7.25 11.19
C ASN A 395 16.59 6.18 12.01
N ALA A 396 17.13 5.77 13.15
CA ALA A 396 16.51 4.79 14.03
C ALA A 396 15.22 5.32 14.67
N ILE A 397 15.18 6.58 15.10
CA ILE A 397 13.95 7.23 15.61
C ILE A 397 12.87 7.21 14.52
N GLN A 398 13.21 7.64 13.31
CA GLN A 398 12.29 7.66 12.17
C GLN A 398 11.78 6.26 11.83
N GLY A 399 12.69 5.30 11.66
CA GLY A 399 12.35 3.93 11.30
C GLY A 399 11.52 3.22 12.37
N GLU A 400 11.90 3.38 13.64
CA GLU A 400 11.23 2.70 14.74
C GLU A 400 9.87 3.31 15.08
N SER A 401 9.77 4.62 15.16
CA SER A 401 8.52 5.29 15.55
C SER A 401 7.44 5.18 14.48
N ILE A 402 7.81 5.15 13.19
CA ILE A 402 6.87 5.21 12.06
C ILE A 402 6.61 3.84 11.40
N PHE A 403 7.55 2.88 11.49
CA PHE A 403 7.45 1.59 10.78
C PHE A 403 7.60 0.36 11.69
N ILE A 404 8.74 0.25 12.38
CA ILE A 404 9.10 -0.99 13.09
C ILE A 404 8.24 -1.19 14.35
N CYS A 405 8.10 -0.18 15.22
CA CYS A 405 7.26 -0.30 16.41
C CYS A 405 5.76 -0.45 16.10
N PRO A 406 5.18 0.30 15.13
CA PRO A 406 3.83 0.04 14.65
C PRO A 406 3.58 -1.41 14.21
N THR A 407 4.60 -2.07 13.63
CA THR A 407 4.52 -3.49 13.31
C THR A 407 4.34 -4.36 14.57
N TYR A 408 5.05 -4.08 15.66
CA TYR A 408 4.83 -4.80 16.92
C TYR A 408 3.46 -4.53 17.54
N PHE A 409 2.91 -3.32 17.39
CA PHE A 409 1.58 -3.00 17.91
C PHE A 409 0.49 -3.83 17.22
N ILE A 410 0.55 -3.96 15.89
CA ILE A 410 -0.43 -4.75 15.15
C ILE A 410 -0.25 -6.26 15.42
N LEU A 411 0.97 -6.76 15.58
CA LEU A 411 1.23 -8.16 15.97
C LEU A 411 0.53 -8.51 17.29
N GLY A 412 0.61 -7.64 18.30
CA GLY A 412 0.00 -7.84 19.62
C GLY A 412 -1.53 -8.02 19.55
N ALA A 413 -2.21 -7.34 18.62
CA ALA A 413 -3.65 -7.43 18.46
C ALA A 413 -4.13 -8.77 17.86
N PHE A 414 -3.24 -9.52 17.18
CA PHE A 414 -3.57 -10.80 16.55
C PHE A 414 -3.23 -12.03 17.43
N ARG A 415 -2.66 -11.85 18.64
CA ARG A 415 -2.50 -12.86 19.72
C ARG A 415 -2.35 -14.33 19.27
N GLY A 416 -1.16 -14.72 18.83
CA GLY A 416 -0.91 -16.10 18.41
C GLY A 416 -1.55 -16.48 17.07
N ARG A 417 -2.02 -15.50 16.28
CA ARG A 417 -2.47 -15.65 14.88
C ARG A 417 -1.64 -14.78 13.92
N ALA A 418 -0.48 -14.33 14.37
CA ALA A 418 0.40 -13.47 13.61
C ALA A 418 1.76 -14.11 13.35
N PHE A 419 2.47 -13.60 12.35
CA PHE A 419 3.82 -13.99 11.97
C PHE A 419 4.63 -12.72 11.70
N LYS A 420 5.83 -12.60 12.29
CA LYS A 420 6.77 -11.48 12.05
C LYS A 420 8.06 -11.91 11.34
N ALA A 421 8.43 -11.21 10.27
CA ALA A 421 9.72 -11.36 9.62
C ALA A 421 10.46 -10.03 9.48
N GLU A 422 11.76 -10.11 9.29
CA GLU A 422 12.65 -9.00 8.97
C GLU A 422 13.40 -9.32 7.68
N PHE A 423 13.34 -8.40 6.74
CA PHE A 423 14.19 -8.35 5.57
C PHE A 423 15.48 -7.59 5.91
N ALA A 424 16.61 -8.27 5.82
CA ALA A 424 17.90 -7.80 6.28
C ALA A 424 19.01 -7.93 5.24
N ILE A 425 18.66 -8.06 3.96
CA ILE A 425 19.65 -8.00 2.88
C ILE A 425 20.16 -6.57 2.75
N PRO A 426 21.47 -6.31 2.90
CA PRO A 426 22.05 -4.98 2.74
C PRO A 426 21.75 -4.37 1.35
N PRO A 427 21.43 -3.05 1.28
CA PRO A 427 21.47 -2.10 2.39
C PRO A 427 20.27 -2.16 3.34
N GLY A 428 19.21 -2.90 3.02
CA GLY A 428 18.09 -3.14 3.94
C GLY A 428 17.23 -1.91 4.18
N LEU A 429 17.17 -1.01 3.20
CA LEU A 429 16.39 0.23 3.25
C LEU A 429 14.90 -0.05 3.02
N HIS A 430 14.07 0.96 3.24
CA HIS A 430 12.64 0.87 2.98
C HIS A 430 12.36 0.41 1.53
N ALA A 431 11.32 -0.40 1.34
CA ALA A 431 10.92 -0.98 0.05
C ALA A 431 11.96 -1.86 -0.68
N ASN A 432 13.13 -2.17 -0.10
CA ASN A 432 14.14 -3.02 -0.74
C ASN A 432 13.67 -4.48 -0.92
N ASP A 433 12.65 -4.88 -0.17
CA ASP A 433 11.98 -6.17 -0.26
C ASP A 433 11.00 -6.29 -1.44
N VAL A 434 10.53 -5.16 -2.00
CA VAL A 434 9.49 -5.11 -3.06
C VAL A 434 9.88 -5.92 -4.29
N ALA A 435 11.14 -5.82 -4.72
CA ALA A 435 11.65 -6.50 -5.91
C ALA A 435 11.55 -8.03 -5.84
N TYR A 436 11.44 -8.60 -4.64
CA TYR A 436 11.39 -10.05 -4.46
C TYR A 436 10.01 -10.65 -4.70
N TYR A 437 8.94 -9.86 -4.54
CA TYR A 437 7.58 -10.28 -4.82
C TYR A 437 6.96 -9.58 -6.03
N TRP A 438 7.56 -8.48 -6.50
CA TRP A 438 7.27 -7.85 -7.79
C TRP A 438 8.54 -7.71 -8.66
N PRO A 439 9.11 -8.82 -9.15
CA PRO A 439 10.33 -8.82 -9.95
C PRO A 439 10.26 -8.03 -11.26
N THR A 440 9.07 -7.67 -11.78
CA THR A 440 8.98 -6.78 -12.95
C THR A 440 9.18 -5.30 -12.61
N LEU A 441 9.03 -4.88 -11.35
CA LEU A 441 9.25 -3.47 -10.95
C LEU A 441 10.73 -3.10 -11.02
N SER A 442 11.59 -3.94 -10.45
CA SER A 442 13.01 -3.68 -10.32
C SER A 442 13.78 -4.96 -10.04
N THR A 443 15.09 -4.93 -10.30
CA THR A 443 15.97 -6.06 -10.01
C THR A 443 16.31 -6.10 -8.51
N PRO A 444 16.14 -7.25 -7.83
CA PRO A 444 16.50 -7.38 -6.43
C PRO A 444 17.99 -7.09 -6.16
N PRO A 445 18.33 -6.44 -5.03
CA PRO A 445 19.73 -6.16 -4.67
C PRO A 445 20.55 -7.42 -4.40
N PHE A 446 19.92 -8.55 -4.04
CA PHE A 446 20.56 -9.84 -3.86
C PHE A 446 19.88 -10.90 -4.72
N GLN A 447 20.50 -11.18 -5.87
CA GLN A 447 19.99 -12.14 -6.85
C GLN A 447 20.47 -13.56 -6.52
N ASN A 448 19.77 -14.19 -5.59
CA ASN A 448 19.98 -15.59 -5.24
C ASN A 448 18.64 -16.34 -5.33
N THR A 449 18.57 -17.36 -6.18
CA THR A 449 17.33 -18.09 -6.47
C THR A 449 16.69 -18.70 -5.22
N ASP A 450 17.48 -19.34 -4.36
CA ASP A 450 16.97 -19.97 -3.14
C ASP A 450 16.39 -18.94 -2.17
N PHE A 451 17.06 -17.79 -2.05
CA PHE A 451 16.59 -16.68 -1.23
C PHE A 451 15.31 -16.05 -1.79
N ILE A 452 15.28 -15.75 -3.10
CA ILE A 452 14.11 -15.16 -3.77
C ILE A 452 12.90 -16.07 -3.56
N ASN A 453 13.06 -17.37 -3.81
CA ASN A 453 12.00 -18.35 -3.58
C ASN A 453 11.59 -18.42 -2.11
N ALA A 454 12.56 -18.44 -1.18
CA ALA A 454 12.27 -18.51 0.24
C ALA A 454 11.52 -17.28 0.77
N PHE A 455 11.83 -16.09 0.27
CA PHE A 455 11.20 -14.84 0.70
C PHE A 455 9.84 -14.64 0.02
N ALA A 456 9.76 -14.71 -1.32
CA ALA A 456 8.51 -14.51 -2.06
C ALA A 456 7.40 -15.47 -1.63
N GLN A 457 7.76 -16.74 -1.38
CA GLN A 457 6.78 -17.77 -1.07
C GLN A 457 6.08 -17.59 0.28
N ILE A 458 6.66 -16.88 1.25
CA ILE A 458 5.96 -16.69 2.54
C ILE A 458 4.65 -15.92 2.36
N PHE A 459 4.63 -14.97 1.42
CA PHE A 459 3.48 -14.12 1.14
C PHE A 459 2.39 -14.91 0.42
N THR A 460 2.76 -15.66 -0.63
CA THR A 460 1.80 -16.47 -1.39
C THR A 460 1.25 -17.63 -0.55
N ALA A 461 2.10 -18.31 0.22
CA ALA A 461 1.69 -19.35 1.18
C ALA A 461 0.68 -18.80 2.20
N PHE A 462 0.97 -17.63 2.77
CA PHE A 462 0.07 -16.98 3.71
C PHE A 462 -1.26 -16.55 3.05
N ALA A 463 -1.22 -15.96 1.85
CA ALA A 463 -2.44 -15.58 1.15
C ALA A 463 -3.36 -16.78 0.87
N ILE A 464 -2.78 -17.93 0.52
CA ILE A 464 -3.51 -19.17 0.22
C ILE A 464 -4.06 -19.82 1.51
N SER A 465 -3.26 -19.88 2.57
CA SER A 465 -3.52 -20.78 3.71
C SER A 465 -3.62 -20.12 5.08
N LEU A 466 -3.32 -18.81 5.17
CA LEU A 466 -3.09 -18.07 6.42
C LEU A 466 -1.91 -18.60 7.27
N ASP A 467 -1.05 -19.41 6.67
CA ASP A 467 0.16 -19.95 7.30
C ASP A 467 1.36 -19.91 6.33
N PRO A 468 2.41 -19.11 6.60
CA PRO A 468 3.56 -19.00 5.72
C PRO A 468 4.43 -20.27 5.68
N ASN A 469 4.15 -21.27 6.53
CA ASN A 469 4.81 -22.57 6.52
C ASN A 469 4.25 -23.54 5.48
N VAL A 470 3.07 -23.27 4.91
CA VAL A 470 2.48 -24.12 3.86
C VAL A 470 3.20 -23.85 2.54
N LYS A 471 4.23 -24.64 2.26
CA LYS A 471 5.10 -24.44 1.08
C LYS A 471 4.49 -25.08 -0.17
N VAL A 472 4.48 -24.33 -1.27
CA VAL A 472 4.12 -24.85 -2.60
C VAL A 472 5.33 -25.45 -3.34
N SER A 473 6.55 -25.14 -2.90
CA SER A 473 7.80 -25.72 -3.39
C SER A 473 8.85 -25.80 -2.27
N PRO A 474 9.88 -26.66 -2.38
CA PRO A 474 10.97 -26.68 -1.41
C PRO A 474 11.70 -25.34 -1.33
N THR A 475 11.97 -24.86 -0.12
CA THR A 475 12.77 -23.66 0.13
C THR A 475 13.74 -23.86 1.29
N ILE A 476 14.63 -22.89 1.48
CA ILE A 476 15.55 -22.83 2.63
C ILE A 476 14.90 -22.29 3.91
N THR A 477 13.59 -21.97 3.90
CA THR A 477 12.89 -21.41 5.06
C THR A 477 12.64 -22.50 6.12
N PRO A 478 13.18 -22.38 7.35
CA PRO A 478 12.88 -23.33 8.41
C PRO A 478 11.43 -23.15 8.92
N PRO A 479 10.90 -24.14 9.68
CA PRO A 479 9.62 -23.98 10.36
C PRO A 479 9.59 -22.71 11.23
N TRP A 480 8.47 -22.01 11.15
CA TRP A 480 8.31 -20.69 11.73
C TRP A 480 7.10 -20.69 12.66
N ALA A 481 7.36 -20.49 13.96
CA ALA A 481 6.29 -20.36 14.93
C ALA A 481 5.54 -19.03 14.76
N LYS A 482 4.25 -19.04 15.12
CA LYS A 482 3.47 -17.82 15.25
C LYS A 482 4.09 -16.90 16.28
N TRP A 483 3.97 -15.59 16.05
CA TRP A 483 4.38 -14.56 16.99
C TRP A 483 3.71 -14.76 18.34
N ASP A 484 4.52 -14.62 19.38
CA ASP A 484 4.14 -14.77 20.77
C ASP A 484 4.97 -13.77 21.59
N ASP A 485 4.31 -12.99 22.45
CA ASP A 485 4.94 -11.89 23.19
C ASP A 485 5.95 -12.36 24.26
N VAL A 486 6.01 -13.67 24.54
CA VAL A 486 7.00 -14.27 25.44
C VAL A 486 8.23 -14.71 24.64
N ARG A 487 8.04 -15.47 23.55
CA ARG A 487 9.13 -16.00 22.73
C ARG A 487 9.76 -14.95 21.82
N ARG A 488 8.97 -13.98 21.34
CA ARG A 488 9.39 -12.84 20.49
C ARG A 488 10.30 -13.29 19.35
N THR A 489 9.87 -14.34 18.65
CA THR A 489 10.66 -14.97 17.60
C THR A 489 10.14 -14.53 16.24
N GLU A 490 11.04 -14.06 15.39
CA GLU A 490 10.75 -13.62 14.04
C GLU A 490 11.66 -14.32 13.02
N MET A 491 11.23 -14.36 11.76
CA MET A 491 12.07 -14.87 10.67
C MET A 491 13.00 -13.76 10.17
N ASN A 492 14.31 -14.00 10.13
CA ASN A 492 15.28 -13.08 9.56
C ASN A 492 15.73 -13.61 8.19
N PHE A 493 15.63 -12.75 7.18
CA PHE A 493 16.05 -12.99 5.81
C PHE A 493 17.29 -12.16 5.49
N ASN A 494 18.46 -12.79 5.48
CA ASN A 494 19.76 -12.12 5.36
C ASN A 494 20.71 -12.92 4.44
N LYS A 495 21.96 -12.48 4.34
CA LYS A 495 23.07 -13.18 3.69
C LYS A 495 24.34 -13.12 4.55
N THR A 496 25.25 -14.05 4.35
CA THR A 496 26.60 -13.99 4.94
C THR A 496 27.45 -12.94 4.23
N GLU A 497 28.58 -12.56 4.83
CA GLU A 497 29.60 -11.71 4.18
C GLU A 497 30.08 -12.31 2.84
N ALA A 498 30.13 -13.64 2.75
CA ALA A 498 30.48 -14.37 1.52
C ALA A 498 29.33 -14.44 0.49
N GLY A 499 28.17 -13.83 0.78
CA GLY A 499 27.01 -13.78 -0.12
C GLY A 499 26.14 -15.04 -0.14
N ALA A 500 26.29 -15.94 0.84
CA ALA A 500 25.40 -17.10 0.95
C ALA A 500 24.08 -16.69 1.62
N PRO A 501 22.91 -17.19 1.16
CA PRO A 501 21.63 -16.84 1.76
C PRO A 501 21.50 -17.41 3.17
N VAL A 502 20.91 -16.63 4.08
CA VAL A 502 20.66 -17.01 5.47
C VAL A 502 19.19 -16.73 5.78
N VAL A 503 18.42 -17.80 6.00
CA VAL A 503 17.03 -17.71 6.44
C VAL A 503 16.90 -18.48 7.74
N ARG A 504 16.64 -17.77 8.84
CA ARG A 504 16.60 -18.37 10.17
C ARG A 504 15.67 -17.62 11.11
N THR A 505 15.17 -18.30 12.13
CA THR A 505 14.47 -17.65 13.23
C THR A 505 15.47 -16.92 14.14
N VAL A 506 15.15 -15.70 14.54
CA VAL A 506 15.89 -14.91 15.52
C VAL A 506 14.95 -14.46 16.64
N LYS A 507 15.52 -14.15 17.80
CA LYS A 507 14.78 -13.47 18.86
C LYS A 507 14.89 -11.97 18.63
N THR A 508 13.76 -11.26 18.65
CA THR A 508 13.74 -9.80 18.58
C THR A 508 14.57 -9.19 19.72
N ASP A 509 15.33 -8.15 19.40
CA ASP A 509 16.16 -7.42 20.35
C ASP A 509 15.31 -6.78 21.47
N GLU A 510 15.68 -7.03 22.73
CA GLU A 510 14.97 -6.46 23.88
C GLU A 510 15.13 -4.93 23.96
N ALA A 511 16.26 -4.39 23.51
CA ALA A 511 16.49 -2.94 23.49
C ALA A 511 15.55 -2.25 22.50
N LEU A 512 15.32 -2.87 21.33
CA LEU A 512 14.30 -2.41 20.37
C LEU A 512 12.90 -2.43 21.01
N LEU A 513 12.55 -3.53 21.67
CA LEU A 513 11.24 -3.64 22.33
C LEU A 513 11.07 -2.65 23.49
N GLU A 514 12.14 -2.28 24.19
CA GLU A 514 12.13 -1.20 25.17
C GLU A 514 11.80 0.15 24.54
N ARG A 515 12.42 0.47 23.41
CA ARG A 515 12.09 1.68 22.65
C ARG A 515 10.65 1.65 22.12
N CYS A 516 10.18 0.51 21.63
CA CYS A 516 8.78 0.36 21.21
C CYS A 516 7.78 0.50 22.36
N ARG A 517 8.10 0.07 23.58
CA ARG A 517 7.27 0.34 24.76
C ARG A 517 7.15 1.83 25.07
N PHE A 518 8.23 2.60 24.87
CA PHE A 518 8.16 4.05 24.98
C PHE A 518 7.22 4.64 23.91
N TRP A 519 7.37 4.24 22.64
CA TRP A 519 6.51 4.72 21.55
C TRP A 519 5.03 4.38 21.80
N ASP A 520 4.72 3.20 22.33
CA ASP A 520 3.37 2.84 22.73
C ASP A 520 2.86 3.73 23.88
N SER A 521 3.71 4.04 24.87
CA SER A 521 3.30 4.84 26.03
C SER A 521 2.93 6.29 25.67
N VAL A 522 3.64 6.92 24.73
CA VAL A 522 3.35 8.29 24.29
C VAL A 522 2.10 8.36 23.40
N ASN A 523 1.66 7.22 22.84
CA ASN A 523 0.40 7.12 22.12
C ASN A 523 -0.82 7.16 23.06
N VAL A 524 -0.69 6.60 24.27
CA VAL A 524 -1.76 6.46 25.28
C VAL A 524 -1.82 7.65 26.24
N GLY A 525 -0.65 8.21 26.62
CA GLY A 525 -0.53 9.27 27.62
C GLY A 525 -1.13 10.64 27.25
N SER A 526 -1.42 10.89 25.97
CA SER A 526 -2.06 12.15 25.56
C SER A 526 -3.56 12.22 25.86
N LEU A 527 -4.16 11.16 26.45
CA LEU A 527 -5.58 11.12 26.83
C LEU A 527 -5.87 11.78 28.19
N THR A 528 -4.85 12.03 29.02
CA THR A 528 -5.03 12.68 30.33
C THR A 528 -4.72 14.18 30.34
N ALA A 529 -4.32 14.75 29.19
CA ALA A 529 -3.88 16.16 29.08
C ALA A 529 -4.69 16.99 28.06
N GLN A 530 -5.83 16.48 27.58
CA GLN A 530 -6.88 17.25 26.89
C GLN A 530 -8.21 16.92 27.56
#